data_AF-A0A959RN26-F1
#
_entry.id   AF-A0A959RN26-F1
#
_cell.length_a   1.000
_cell.length_b   1.000
_cell.length_c   1.000
_cell.angle_alpha   90.00
_cell.angle_beta   90.00
_cell.angle_gamma   90.00
#
_symmetry.space_group_name_H-M   'P 1'
#
loop_
_entity.id
_entity.type
_entity.pdbx_description
1 polymer ?
#
loop_
_entity_poly.entity_id
_entity_poly.type
_entity_poly.pdbx_seq_one_letter_code
_entity_poly.pdbx_strand_id
1 'polypeptide(L)'
;MKKIFLSAVIVSMALAVNAQTIPDRKMDKTFHHQDMRKGHRMDLQKLNLTDAQKAQFKAQREDFKNKMAALKKEDNITVKEWRTKMQALRQENKTKTESIFTPEQKDQLKKMQAERQQKRKEMMQEKSEKMKKALNLTDAQSKQLKDQREATQKQMKAIKENDQMTPAQKKEAIQQLMKSSHEKRKSIFTEEQKQKMKDMRQHKPQDKKVKPQT
;
A
#
# COMPACT_ATOMS: atom_id res chain seq x y z
N MET A 1 28.94 -15.52 -28.11
CA MET A 1 27.98 -14.71 -27.32
C MET A 1 26.59 -15.31 -27.47
N LYS A 2 26.10 -16.05 -26.46
CA LYS A 2 24.84 -16.79 -26.53
C LYS A 2 23.69 -15.87 -26.08
N LYS A 3 22.81 -15.52 -27.03
CA LYS A 3 21.60 -14.73 -26.80
C LYS A 3 20.59 -15.61 -26.05
N ILE A 4 20.21 -15.21 -24.85
CA ILE A 4 19.15 -15.89 -24.09
C ILE A 4 17.82 -15.31 -24.57
N PHE A 5 17.06 -16.13 -25.30
CA PHE A 5 15.70 -15.83 -25.71
C PHE A 5 14.79 -15.77 -24.46
N LEU A 6 14.22 -14.60 -24.20
CA LEU A 6 13.13 -14.44 -23.24
C LEU A 6 11.88 -15.01 -23.90
N SER A 7 11.49 -16.22 -23.51
CA SER A 7 10.29 -16.88 -24.01
C SER A 7 9.04 -16.10 -23.63
N ALA A 8 8.39 -15.54 -24.64
CA ALA A 8 7.06 -14.96 -24.56
C ALA A 8 6.04 -16.09 -24.34
N VAL A 9 5.45 -16.15 -23.15
CA VAL A 9 4.23 -16.94 -22.93
C VAL A 9 3.04 -16.05 -23.32
N ILE A 10 2.69 -16.09 -24.60
CA ILE A 10 1.41 -15.60 -25.12
C ILE A 10 0.39 -16.71 -24.85
N VAL A 11 -0.36 -16.59 -23.77
CA VAL A 11 -1.59 -17.37 -23.59
C VAL A 11 -2.74 -16.49 -24.07
N SER A 12 -3.07 -16.67 -25.34
CA SER A 12 -4.33 -16.26 -25.94
C SER A 12 -5.45 -17.09 -25.33
N MET A 13 -6.27 -16.45 -24.49
CA MET A 13 -7.52 -17.03 -24.00
C MET A 13 -8.62 -16.00 -24.19
N ALA A 14 -9.39 -16.19 -25.27
CA ALA A 14 -10.63 -15.48 -25.51
C ALA A 14 -11.59 -15.79 -24.35
N LEU A 15 -12.03 -14.76 -23.63
CA LEU A 15 -13.11 -14.87 -22.67
C LEU A 15 -14.20 -13.89 -23.06
N ALA A 16 -15.35 -14.45 -23.42
CA ALA A 16 -16.60 -13.75 -23.62
C ALA A 16 -16.90 -12.85 -22.42
N VAL A 17 -17.24 -11.59 -22.70
CA VAL A 17 -17.66 -10.61 -21.70
C VAL A 17 -19.08 -10.95 -21.27
N ASN A 18 -19.20 -11.82 -20.26
CA ASN A 18 -20.42 -11.84 -19.45
C ASN A 18 -20.29 -10.73 -18.41
N ALA A 19 -21.07 -9.67 -18.57
CA ALA A 19 -21.24 -8.62 -17.58
C ALA A 19 -21.95 -9.20 -16.34
N GLN A 20 -21.20 -9.94 -15.52
CA GLN A 20 -21.67 -10.33 -14.20
C GLN A 20 -21.65 -9.07 -13.32
N THR A 21 -22.84 -8.64 -12.91
CA THR A 21 -23.06 -7.65 -11.86
C THR A 21 -22.23 -8.03 -10.65
N ILE A 22 -21.20 -7.24 -10.36
CA ILE A 22 -20.38 -7.39 -9.16
C ILE A 22 -21.32 -7.13 -7.97
N PRO A 23 -21.55 -8.11 -7.07
CA PRO A 23 -22.41 -7.88 -5.92
C PRO A 23 -21.84 -6.75 -5.07
N ASP A 24 -22.72 -5.85 -4.61
CA ASP A 24 -22.38 -4.73 -3.74
C ASP A 24 -21.63 -5.23 -2.50
N ARG A 25 -20.31 -5.09 -2.50
CA ARG A 25 -19.51 -5.22 -1.29
C ARG A 25 -19.85 -4.01 -0.42
N LYS A 26 -20.69 -4.22 0.59
CA LYS A 26 -20.74 -3.34 1.77
C LYS A 26 -19.35 -3.34 2.41
N MET A 27 -18.49 -2.41 2.01
CA MET A 27 -17.24 -2.15 2.72
C MET A 27 -17.61 -1.53 4.06
N ASP A 28 -17.44 -2.29 5.14
CA ASP A 28 -17.36 -1.75 6.49
C ASP A 28 -16.20 -0.72 6.52
N LYS A 29 -16.54 0.56 6.43
CA LYS A 29 -15.59 1.69 6.39
C LYS A 29 -15.08 2.00 7.80
N THR A 30 -14.49 1.02 8.45
CA THR A 30 -13.75 1.23 9.70
C THR A 30 -12.28 0.89 9.50
N PHE A 31 -11.64 1.48 8.48
CA PHE A 31 -10.18 1.44 8.39
C PHE A 31 -9.59 2.45 9.39
N HIS A 32 -8.62 1.99 10.20
CA HIS A 32 -7.86 2.77 11.19
C HIS A 32 -7.13 3.99 10.58
N HIS A 33 -7.86 5.05 10.21
CA HIS A 33 -7.29 6.27 9.65
C HIS A 33 -6.58 7.15 10.70
N GLN A 34 -6.76 6.87 11.99
CA GLN A 34 -6.24 7.70 13.07
C GLN A 34 -4.72 7.54 13.27
N ASP A 35 -4.20 6.32 13.18
CA ASP A 35 -2.76 6.06 13.41
C ASP A 35 -1.87 6.60 12.30
N MET A 36 -2.32 6.52 11.04
CA MET A 36 -1.56 7.06 9.90
C MET A 36 -1.47 8.60 9.96
N ARG A 37 -2.49 9.28 10.49
CA ARG A 37 -2.47 10.74 10.70
C ARG A 37 -1.47 11.15 11.79
N LYS A 38 -1.30 10.35 12.84
CA LYS A 38 -0.34 10.64 13.92
C LYS A 38 1.10 10.56 13.42
N GLY A 39 1.46 9.52 12.65
CA GLY A 39 2.83 9.36 12.12
C GLY A 39 3.31 10.56 11.28
N HIS A 40 2.50 11.00 10.31
CA HIS A 40 2.84 12.17 9.49
C HIS A 40 2.90 13.49 10.28
N ARG A 41 2.11 13.62 11.35
CA ARG A 41 2.12 14.82 12.19
C ARG A 41 3.39 14.91 13.05
N MET A 42 3.84 13.77 13.58
CA MET A 42 5.07 13.68 14.37
C MET A 42 6.32 13.96 13.52
N ASP A 43 6.35 13.49 12.28
CA ASP A 43 7.49 13.74 11.37
C ASP A 43 7.66 15.23 11.06
N LEU A 44 6.56 15.96 10.81
CA LEU A 44 6.61 17.40 10.54
C LEU A 44 7.01 18.23 11.76
N GLN A 45 6.67 17.78 12.97
CA GLN A 45 7.08 18.44 14.22
C GLN A 45 8.60 18.36 14.41
N LYS A 46 9.24 17.27 13.98
CA LYS A 46 10.70 17.10 14.06
C LYS A 46 11.49 17.98 13.10
N LEU A 47 10.84 18.58 12.10
CA LEU A 47 11.47 19.42 11.08
C LEU A 47 11.61 20.90 11.48
N ASN A 48 11.13 21.28 12.67
CA ASN A 48 11.18 22.66 13.18
C ASN A 48 10.75 23.69 12.13
N LEU A 49 9.56 23.50 11.54
CA LEU A 49 9.07 24.36 10.46
C LEU A 49 8.91 25.81 10.93
N THR A 50 9.31 26.76 10.08
CA THR A 50 9.08 28.19 10.32
C THR A 50 7.60 28.54 10.21
N ASP A 51 7.17 29.67 10.76
CA ASP A 51 5.77 30.09 10.65
C ASP A 51 5.36 30.41 9.21
N ALA A 52 6.28 30.93 8.39
CA ALA A 52 6.09 31.09 6.95
C ALA A 52 5.86 29.73 6.26
N GLN A 53 6.66 28.71 6.56
CA GLN A 53 6.47 27.35 6.02
C GLN A 53 5.13 26.75 6.48
N LYS A 54 4.75 26.92 7.74
CA LYS A 54 3.44 26.47 8.27
C LYS A 54 2.29 27.14 7.54
N ALA A 55 2.39 28.44 7.24
CA ALA A 55 1.38 29.17 6.46
C ALA A 55 1.29 28.62 5.03
N GLN A 56 2.42 28.36 4.37
CA GLN A 56 2.47 27.73 3.05
C GLN A 56 1.83 26.33 3.05
N PHE A 57 2.09 25.51 4.07
CA PHE A 57 1.43 24.20 4.22
C PHE A 57 -0.08 24.30 4.36
N LYS A 58 -0.59 25.27 5.14
CA LYS A 58 -2.03 25.50 5.30
C LYS A 58 -2.66 25.92 3.98
N ALA A 59 -2.06 26.89 3.29
CA ALA A 59 -2.54 27.36 1.99
C ALA A 59 -2.56 26.22 0.96
N GLN A 60 -1.47 25.45 0.87
CA GLN A 60 -1.38 24.30 -0.04
C GLN A 60 -2.42 23.22 0.26
N ARG A 61 -2.71 22.98 1.56
CA ARG A 61 -3.72 22.01 1.97
C ARG A 61 -5.14 22.45 1.61
N GLU A 62 -5.48 23.72 1.78
CA GLU A 62 -6.79 24.24 1.39
C GLU A 62 -6.93 24.27 -0.15
N ASP A 63 -5.90 24.65 -0.90
CA ASP A 63 -5.90 24.55 -2.38
C ASP A 63 -6.17 23.13 -2.85
N PHE A 64 -5.42 22.15 -2.33
CA PHE A 64 -5.62 20.74 -2.66
C PHE A 64 -7.03 20.26 -2.29
N LYS A 65 -7.53 20.64 -1.10
CA LYS A 65 -8.88 20.27 -0.65
C LYS A 65 -9.97 20.87 -1.56
N ASN A 66 -9.81 22.11 -2.00
CA ASN A 66 -10.74 22.78 -2.91
C ASN A 66 -10.74 22.12 -4.30
N LYS A 67 -9.56 21.85 -4.87
CA LYS A 67 -9.43 21.11 -6.14
C LYS A 67 -10.00 19.69 -6.05
N MET A 68 -9.79 19.01 -4.91
CA MET A 68 -10.38 17.71 -4.63
C MET A 68 -11.92 17.77 -4.52
N ALA A 69 -12.46 18.84 -3.94
CA ALA A 69 -13.91 19.04 -3.82
C ALA A 69 -14.53 19.34 -5.19
N ALA A 70 -13.87 20.18 -6.01
CA ALA A 70 -14.29 20.44 -7.39
C ALA A 70 -14.29 19.16 -8.23
N LEU A 71 -13.20 18.38 -8.21
CA LEU A 71 -13.12 17.10 -8.93
C LEU A 71 -14.18 16.08 -8.50
N LYS A 72 -14.65 16.14 -7.24
CA LYS A 72 -15.74 15.28 -6.75
C LYS A 72 -17.13 15.71 -7.20
N LYS A 73 -17.32 16.99 -7.55
CA LYS A 73 -18.59 17.55 -8.03
C LYS A 73 -18.76 17.42 -9.55
N GLU A 74 -17.77 16.89 -10.26
CA GLU A 74 -17.90 16.62 -11.69
C GLU A 74 -18.76 15.36 -11.90
N ASP A 75 -20.06 15.55 -12.21
CA ASP A 75 -21.04 14.46 -12.27
C ASP A 75 -20.93 13.58 -13.53
N ASN A 76 -20.27 14.05 -14.59
CA ASN A 76 -20.15 13.36 -15.88
C ASN A 76 -18.72 12.86 -16.19
N ILE A 77 -17.88 12.67 -15.17
CA ILE A 77 -16.50 12.21 -15.37
C ILE A 77 -16.41 10.68 -15.38
N THR A 78 -15.69 10.12 -16.36
CA THR A 78 -15.42 8.68 -16.35
C THR A 78 -14.45 8.32 -15.23
N VAL A 79 -14.48 7.06 -14.78
CA VAL A 79 -13.54 6.55 -13.77
C VAL A 79 -12.07 6.70 -14.22
N LYS A 80 -11.80 6.61 -15.53
CA LYS A 80 -10.45 6.77 -16.09
C LYS A 80 -9.99 8.22 -15.97
N GLU A 81 -10.80 9.18 -16.40
CA GLU A 81 -10.51 10.61 -16.31
C GLU A 81 -10.36 11.07 -14.87
N TRP A 82 -11.26 10.61 -13.98
CA TRP A 82 -11.18 10.94 -12.55
C TRP A 82 -9.86 10.49 -11.95
N ARG A 83 -9.39 9.29 -12.29
CA ARG A 83 -8.09 8.77 -11.84
C ARG A 83 -6.93 9.59 -12.38
N THR A 84 -6.97 9.96 -13.66
CA THR A 84 -5.94 10.80 -14.29
C THR A 84 -5.86 12.17 -13.63
N LYS A 85 -7.00 12.87 -13.46
CA LYS A 85 -7.08 14.17 -12.78
C LYS A 85 -6.61 14.07 -11.32
N MET A 86 -7.03 13.01 -10.62
CA MET A 86 -6.58 12.72 -9.24
C MET A 86 -5.06 12.53 -9.15
N GLN A 87 -4.47 11.82 -10.10
CA GLN A 87 -3.02 11.60 -10.13
C GLN A 87 -2.26 12.89 -10.40
N ALA A 88 -2.70 13.67 -11.39
CA ALA A 88 -2.12 14.98 -11.69
C ALA A 88 -2.17 15.90 -10.46
N LEU A 89 -3.34 15.98 -9.81
CA LEU A 89 -3.53 16.79 -8.60
C LEU A 89 -2.63 16.34 -7.43
N ARG A 90 -2.43 15.02 -7.26
CA ARG A 90 -1.50 14.49 -6.25
C ARG A 90 -0.04 14.81 -6.56
N GLN A 91 0.36 14.75 -7.83
CA GLN A 91 1.73 15.08 -8.23
C GLN A 91 1.98 16.58 -8.06
N GLU A 92 1.06 17.44 -8.51
CA GLU A 92 1.14 18.88 -8.29
C GLU A 92 1.29 19.21 -6.79
N ASN A 93 0.42 18.62 -5.95
CA ASN A 93 0.48 18.85 -4.51
C ASN A 93 1.79 18.34 -3.89
N LYS A 94 2.32 17.21 -4.38
CA LYS A 94 3.61 16.67 -3.93
C LYS A 94 4.74 17.65 -4.26
N THR A 95 4.82 18.11 -5.51
CA THR A 95 5.86 19.06 -5.95
C THR A 95 5.80 20.36 -5.14
N LYS A 96 4.60 20.94 -4.96
CA LYS A 96 4.40 22.15 -4.16
C LYS A 96 4.72 21.95 -2.68
N THR A 97 4.44 20.76 -2.14
CA THR A 97 4.84 20.42 -0.77
C THR A 97 6.36 20.31 -0.64
N GLU A 98 7.02 19.67 -1.61
CA GLU A 98 8.48 19.50 -1.62
C GLU A 98 9.25 20.82 -1.76
N SER A 99 8.65 21.84 -2.40
CA SER A 99 9.27 23.17 -2.51
C SER A 99 9.21 23.99 -1.22
N ILE A 100 8.36 23.64 -0.25
CA ILE A 100 8.27 24.36 1.04
C ILE A 100 9.48 24.03 1.94
N PHE A 101 10.05 22.83 1.80
CA PHE A 101 11.15 22.37 2.64
C PHE A 101 12.50 22.92 2.19
N THR A 102 13.35 23.24 3.17
CA THR A 102 14.77 23.56 2.94
C THR A 102 15.55 22.30 2.54
N PRO A 103 16.76 22.43 1.94
CA PRO A 103 17.61 21.28 1.67
C PRO A 103 17.89 20.42 2.90
N GLU A 104 18.18 21.04 4.04
CA GLU A 104 18.44 20.35 5.31
C GLU A 104 17.22 19.55 5.80
N GLN A 105 16.02 20.13 5.73
CA GLN A 105 14.77 19.44 6.09
C GLN A 105 14.49 18.26 5.15
N LYS A 106 14.84 18.37 3.85
CA LYS A 106 14.74 17.25 2.89
C LYS A 106 15.67 16.11 3.27
N ASP A 107 16.89 16.41 3.72
CA ASP A 107 17.81 15.37 4.17
C ASP A 107 17.38 14.73 5.48
N GLN A 108 16.81 15.50 6.41
CA GLN A 108 16.19 14.94 7.62
C GLN A 108 15.01 14.02 7.28
N LEU A 109 14.17 14.39 6.30
CA LEU A 109 13.09 13.54 5.79
C LEU A 109 13.61 12.21 5.23
N LYS A 110 14.72 12.22 4.47
CA LYS A 110 15.37 11.00 3.97
C LYS A 110 15.87 10.12 5.11
N LYS A 111 16.51 10.69 6.14
CA LYS A 111 16.97 9.96 7.33
C LYS A 111 15.79 9.29 8.05
N MET A 112 14.73 10.05 8.34
CA MET A 112 13.52 9.50 8.96
C MET A 112 12.86 8.41 8.10
N GLN A 113 12.92 8.55 6.77
CA GLN A 113 12.45 7.50 5.86
C GLN A 113 13.27 6.21 5.98
N ALA A 114 14.59 6.30 6.07
CA ALA A 114 15.47 5.16 6.28
C ALA A 114 15.20 4.48 7.63
N GLU A 115 15.07 5.25 8.71
CA GLU A 115 14.72 4.74 10.05
C GLU A 115 13.38 4.01 10.03
N ARG A 116 12.34 4.60 9.40
CA ARG A 116 11.03 3.95 9.26
C ARG A 116 11.14 2.65 8.46
N GLN A 117 11.98 2.61 7.42
CA GLN A 117 12.21 1.38 6.67
C GLN A 117 12.86 0.30 7.53
N GLN A 118 13.84 0.67 8.35
CA GLN A 118 14.53 -0.24 9.26
C GLN A 118 13.57 -0.78 10.33
N LYS A 119 12.86 0.10 11.03
CA LYS A 119 11.84 -0.28 12.01
C LYS A 119 10.76 -1.19 11.39
N ARG A 120 10.40 -0.94 10.12
CA ARG A 120 9.46 -1.81 9.41
C ARG A 120 10.06 -3.20 9.17
N LYS A 121 11.34 -3.33 8.84
CA LYS A 121 12.01 -4.63 8.69
C LYS A 121 12.02 -5.40 10.01
N GLU A 122 12.36 -4.74 11.11
CA GLU A 122 12.37 -5.34 12.45
C GLU A 122 10.98 -5.84 12.85
N MET A 123 9.95 -5.00 12.72
CA MET A 123 8.55 -5.43 12.97
C MET A 123 8.12 -6.59 12.06
N MET A 124 8.64 -6.64 10.83
CA MET A 124 8.35 -7.73 9.89
C MET A 124 9.03 -9.03 10.31
N GLN A 125 10.26 -8.96 10.83
CA GLN A 125 10.99 -10.10 11.40
C GLN A 125 10.28 -10.61 12.66
N GLU A 126 9.95 -9.72 13.59
CA GLU A 126 9.23 -10.08 14.83
C GLU A 126 7.90 -10.78 14.52
N LYS A 127 7.13 -10.25 13.55
CA LYS A 127 5.89 -10.92 13.10
C LYS A 127 6.14 -12.28 12.48
N SER A 128 7.25 -12.44 11.76
CA SER A 128 7.63 -13.73 11.19
C SER A 128 7.96 -14.74 12.28
N GLU A 129 8.73 -14.35 13.30
CA GLU A 129 9.08 -15.20 14.44
C GLU A 129 7.84 -15.60 15.25
N LYS A 130 6.93 -14.64 15.52
CA LYS A 130 5.66 -14.94 16.17
C LYS A 130 4.82 -15.94 15.37
N MET A 131 4.78 -15.79 14.05
CA MET A 131 4.05 -16.72 13.17
C MET A 131 4.72 -18.11 13.14
N LYS A 132 6.06 -18.16 13.10
CA LYS A 132 6.83 -19.41 13.16
C LYS A 132 6.48 -20.19 14.41
N LYS A 133 6.51 -19.54 15.58
CA LYS A 133 6.13 -20.16 16.87
C LYS A 133 4.64 -20.53 16.91
N ALA A 134 3.75 -19.63 16.51
CA ALA A 134 2.31 -19.87 16.60
C ALA A 134 1.83 -21.03 15.72
N LEU A 135 2.43 -21.23 14.55
CA LEU A 135 2.04 -22.27 13.60
C LEU A 135 2.99 -23.47 13.59
N ASN A 136 3.99 -23.49 14.48
CA ASN A 136 5.06 -24.50 14.50
C ASN A 136 5.67 -24.70 13.10
N LEU A 137 6.01 -23.60 12.42
CA LEU A 137 6.53 -23.66 11.06
C LEU A 137 7.92 -24.30 11.06
N THR A 138 8.16 -25.19 10.10
CA THR A 138 9.51 -25.73 9.87
C THR A 138 10.44 -24.64 9.34
N ASP A 139 11.75 -24.87 9.43
CA ASP A 139 12.74 -23.95 8.86
C ASP A 139 12.60 -23.85 7.33
N ALA A 140 12.26 -24.96 6.67
CA ALA A 140 11.97 -24.98 5.24
C ALA A 140 10.75 -24.11 4.88
N GLN A 141 9.63 -24.24 5.60
CA GLN A 141 8.44 -23.40 5.40
C GLN A 141 8.76 -21.92 5.67
N SER A 142 9.51 -21.63 6.73
CA SER A 142 9.93 -20.28 7.11
C SER A 142 10.79 -19.64 6.01
N LYS A 143 11.73 -20.39 5.45
CA LYS A 143 12.55 -19.95 4.32
C LYS A 143 11.71 -19.69 3.07
N GLN A 144 10.81 -20.61 2.70
CA GLN A 144 9.91 -20.42 1.56
C GLN A 144 9.04 -19.17 1.68
N LEU A 145 8.52 -18.88 2.89
CA LEU A 145 7.74 -17.66 3.14
C LEU A 145 8.56 -16.38 2.98
N LYS A 146 9.82 -16.39 3.46
CA LYS A 146 10.74 -15.27 3.30
C LYS A 146 11.05 -15.03 1.82
N ASP A 147 11.45 -16.08 1.09
CA ASP A 147 11.79 -16.01 -0.34
C ASP A 147 10.59 -15.51 -1.17
N GLN A 148 9.39 -16.04 -0.88
CA GLN A 148 8.13 -15.65 -1.53
C GLN A 148 7.78 -14.17 -1.29
N ARG A 149 8.03 -13.67 -0.08
CA ARG A 149 7.83 -12.25 0.28
C ARG A 149 8.81 -11.35 -0.46
N GLU A 150 10.09 -11.71 -0.49
CA GLU A 150 11.12 -10.95 -1.19
C GLU A 150 10.87 -10.89 -2.70
N ALA A 151 10.50 -12.02 -3.31
CA ALA A 151 10.10 -12.08 -4.71
C ALA A 151 8.90 -11.17 -5.00
N THR A 152 7.84 -11.26 -4.18
CA THR A 152 6.65 -10.40 -4.31
C THR A 152 7.02 -8.91 -4.18
N GLN A 153 7.93 -8.57 -3.26
CA GLN A 153 8.38 -7.19 -3.07
C GLN A 153 9.16 -6.67 -4.29
N LYS A 154 10.04 -7.50 -4.87
CA LYS A 154 10.78 -7.15 -6.10
C LYS A 154 9.82 -6.92 -7.28
N GLN A 155 8.86 -7.82 -7.49
CA GLN A 155 7.85 -7.69 -8.55
C GLN A 155 6.97 -6.44 -8.35
N MET A 156 6.58 -6.15 -7.10
CA MET A 156 5.82 -4.96 -6.75
C MET A 156 6.57 -3.67 -7.07
N LYS A 157 7.88 -3.62 -6.79
CA LYS A 157 8.73 -2.47 -7.15
C LYS A 157 8.79 -2.29 -8.66
N ALA A 158 9.09 -3.37 -9.40
CA ALA A 158 9.15 -3.34 -10.85
C ALA A 158 7.86 -2.82 -11.49
N ILE A 159 6.68 -3.26 -11.03
CA ILE A 159 5.39 -2.76 -11.55
C ILE A 159 5.21 -1.25 -11.26
N LYS A 160 5.63 -0.79 -10.08
CA LYS A 160 5.49 0.62 -9.69
C LYS A 160 6.39 1.55 -10.49
N GLU A 161 7.63 1.11 -10.71
CA GLU A 161 8.68 1.86 -11.40
C GLU A 161 8.58 1.75 -12.93
N ASN A 162 7.71 0.89 -13.47
CA ASN A 162 7.56 0.74 -14.92
C ASN A 162 6.80 1.92 -15.55
N ASP A 163 7.49 2.85 -16.20
CA ASP A 163 6.89 4.03 -16.82
C ASP A 163 6.10 3.73 -18.11
N GLN A 164 6.24 2.53 -18.68
CA GLN A 164 5.49 2.10 -19.86
C GLN A 164 4.06 1.64 -19.52
N MET A 165 3.75 1.45 -18.23
CA MET A 165 2.42 1.01 -17.80
C MET A 165 1.57 2.19 -17.37
N THR A 166 0.35 2.27 -17.92
CA THR A 166 -0.69 3.17 -17.43
C THR A 166 -1.07 2.83 -15.97
N PRO A 167 -1.65 3.78 -15.22
CA PRO A 167 -2.11 3.52 -13.86
C PRO A 167 -3.12 2.37 -13.76
N ALA A 168 -3.97 2.19 -14.78
CA ALA A 168 -4.92 1.09 -14.86
C ALA A 168 -4.19 -0.26 -14.99
N GLN A 169 -3.24 -0.36 -15.91
CA GLN A 169 -2.42 -1.56 -16.09
C GLN A 169 -1.59 -1.88 -14.84
N LYS A 170 -0.97 -0.88 -14.20
CA LYS A 170 -0.23 -1.10 -12.94
C LYS A 170 -1.13 -1.68 -11.86
N LYS A 171 -2.36 -1.17 -11.74
CA LYS A 171 -3.33 -1.67 -10.76
C LYS A 171 -3.70 -3.12 -11.03
N GLU A 172 -3.99 -3.48 -12.27
CA GLU A 172 -4.33 -4.84 -12.67
C GLU A 172 -3.17 -5.81 -12.39
N ALA A 173 -1.96 -5.45 -12.80
CA ALA A 173 -0.77 -6.25 -12.53
C ALA A 173 -0.50 -6.42 -11.02
N ILE A 174 -0.70 -5.36 -10.23
CA ILE A 174 -0.60 -5.45 -8.77
C ILE A 174 -1.67 -6.39 -8.19
N GLN A 175 -2.90 -6.34 -8.69
CA GLN A 175 -3.98 -7.22 -8.22
C GLN A 175 -3.68 -8.68 -8.55
N GLN A 176 -3.21 -8.97 -9.77
CA GLN A 176 -2.79 -10.32 -10.16
C GLN A 176 -1.59 -10.82 -9.35
N LEU A 177 -0.59 -9.96 -9.12
CA LEU A 177 0.54 -10.25 -8.24
C LEU A 177 0.06 -10.59 -6.82
N MET A 178 -0.87 -9.82 -6.27
CA MET A 178 -1.39 -10.06 -4.92
C MET A 178 -2.20 -11.36 -4.83
N LYS A 179 -3.02 -11.68 -5.83
CA LYS A 179 -3.76 -12.95 -5.91
C LYS A 179 -2.79 -14.14 -6.00
N SER A 180 -1.87 -14.12 -6.96
CA SER A 180 -0.90 -15.20 -7.14
C SER A 180 0.03 -15.36 -5.93
N SER A 181 0.49 -14.26 -5.34
CA SER A 181 1.28 -14.25 -4.11
C SER A 181 0.48 -14.86 -2.95
N HIS A 182 -0.82 -14.56 -2.83
CA HIS A 182 -1.67 -15.14 -1.81
C HIS A 182 -1.80 -16.66 -1.92
N GLU A 183 -2.05 -17.18 -3.13
CA GLU A 183 -2.18 -18.63 -3.37
C GLU A 183 -0.86 -19.37 -3.16
N LYS A 184 0.26 -18.84 -3.70
CA LYS A 184 1.61 -19.38 -3.45
C LYS A 184 1.96 -19.42 -1.97
N ARG A 185 1.50 -18.43 -1.20
CA ARG A 185 1.73 -18.41 0.25
C ARG A 185 0.87 -19.45 0.95
N LYS A 186 -0.40 -19.61 0.56
CA LYS A 186 -1.30 -20.61 1.13
C LYS A 186 -0.77 -22.03 0.95
N SER A 187 -0.17 -22.35 -0.19
CA SER A 187 0.33 -23.69 -0.48
C SER A 187 1.55 -24.10 0.37
N ILE A 188 2.19 -23.17 1.08
CA ILE A 188 3.31 -23.47 1.98
C ILE A 188 2.82 -24.11 3.29
N PHE A 189 1.59 -23.82 3.70
CA PHE A 189 1.02 -24.28 4.96
C PHE A 189 0.28 -25.60 4.81
N THR A 190 0.31 -26.42 5.85
CA THR A 190 -0.56 -27.60 5.98
C THR A 190 -2.01 -27.20 6.23
N GLU A 191 -2.97 -28.11 6.05
CA GLU A 191 -4.38 -27.84 6.34
C GLU A 191 -4.61 -27.49 7.81
N GLU A 192 -3.92 -28.18 8.73
CA GLU A 192 -3.97 -27.88 10.17
C GLU A 192 -3.46 -26.46 10.48
N GLN A 193 -2.34 -26.06 9.88
CA GLN A 193 -1.79 -24.69 10.04
C GLN A 193 -2.74 -23.63 9.44
N LYS A 194 -3.40 -23.94 8.31
CA LYS A 194 -4.42 -23.06 7.71
C LYS A 194 -5.62 -22.90 8.63
N GLN A 195 -6.07 -23.98 9.27
CA GLN A 195 -7.18 -23.93 10.21
C GLN A 195 -6.82 -23.10 11.45
N LYS A 196 -5.66 -23.36 12.06
CA LYS A 196 -5.15 -22.57 13.19
C LYS A 196 -5.07 -21.07 12.88
N MET A 197 -4.65 -20.70 11.67
CA MET A 197 -4.66 -19.30 11.23
C MET A 197 -6.06 -18.69 11.13
N LYS A 198 -7.10 -19.46 10.76
CA LYS A 198 -8.48 -18.99 10.72
C LYS A 198 -8.99 -18.73 12.14
N ASP A 199 -8.74 -19.66 13.05
CA ASP A 199 -9.19 -19.56 14.45
C ASP A 199 -8.53 -18.36 15.14
N MET A 200 -7.23 -18.16 14.94
CA MET A 200 -6.50 -16.98 15.42
C MET A 200 -7.07 -15.65 14.89
N ARG A 201 -7.67 -15.63 13.70
CA ARG A 201 -8.31 -14.43 13.15
C ARG A 201 -9.68 -14.17 13.76
N GLN A 202 -10.42 -15.23 14.08
CA GLN A 202 -11.75 -15.15 14.70
C GLN A 202 -11.65 -14.74 16.17
N HIS A 203 -10.59 -15.16 16.86
CA HIS A 203 -10.34 -14.83 18.27
C HIS A 203 -9.52 -13.56 18.51
N LYS A 204 -9.28 -12.74 17.47
CA LYS A 204 -8.69 -11.42 17.71
C LYS A 204 -9.75 -10.60 18.46
N PRO A 205 -9.50 -10.16 19.71
CA PRO A 205 -10.49 -9.38 20.44
C PRO A 205 -10.88 -8.20 19.56
N GLN A 206 -12.19 -8.08 19.29
CA GLN A 206 -12.72 -6.83 18.80
C GLN A 206 -12.54 -5.85 19.95
N ASP A 207 -11.40 -5.14 19.96
CA ASP A 207 -11.17 -4.06 20.92
C ASP A 207 -12.39 -3.15 20.86
N LYS A 208 -13.15 -3.24 21.95
CA LYS A 208 -14.52 -2.77 22.02
C LYS A 208 -14.52 -1.28 21.80
N LYS A 209 -15.46 -0.87 20.95
CA LYS A 209 -16.02 0.47 20.79
C LYS A 209 -16.63 0.97 22.12
N VAL A 210 -15.85 1.13 23.19
CA VAL A 210 -16.31 1.84 24.38
C VAL A 210 -15.59 3.18 24.41
N LYS A 211 -16.21 4.19 23.80
CA LYS A 211 -15.91 5.57 24.17
C LYS A 211 -16.43 5.73 25.61
N PRO A 212 -15.62 6.18 26.58
CA PRO A 212 -16.18 6.65 27.84
C PRO A 212 -17.11 7.82 27.52
N GLN A 213 -18.35 7.75 28.00
CA GLN A 213 -19.20 8.92 28.12
C GLN A 213 -18.64 9.76 29.27
N THR A 214 -18.04 10.89 28.93
CA THR A 214 -17.79 12.03 29.82
C THR A 214 -18.02 13.28 29.01
#